data_AF-A0A661TL98-F1
#
_entry.id   AF-A0A661TL98-F1
#
_cell.length_a   1.000
_cell.length_b   1.000
_cell.length_c   1.000
_cell.angle_alpha   90.00
_cell.angle_beta   90.00
_cell.angle_gamma   90.00
#
_symmetry.space_group_name_H-M   'P 1'
#
loop_
_entity.id
_entity.type
_entity.pdbx_description
1 polymer ?
#
loop_
_entity_poly.entity_id
_entity_poly.type
_entity_poly.pdbx_seq_one_letter_code
_entity_poly.pdbx_strand_id
1 'polypeptide(L)'
;MARYTVPKFIEHKAKIVGPLTFGQFLYIGGAAVICFILYFTLPFFYFIMAALPIMLVGAGLAFGKIEGRSLPTILKNFIFYSFGPKIYLWKKKTGMPPKLKEEKEKPKTEESEKTPVPTAVGKSKLKDLSTYVETGNKIK
;
A
#
# COMPACT_ATOMS: atom_id res chain seq x y z
N MET A 1 6.26 -36.96 12.54
CA MET A 1 6.17 -35.48 12.59
C MET A 1 5.29 -35.02 11.45
N ALA A 2 4.09 -34.51 11.73
CA ALA A 2 3.21 -33.95 10.69
C ALA A 2 3.76 -32.59 10.24
N ARG A 3 4.08 -32.44 8.95
CA ARG A 3 4.43 -31.15 8.35
C ARG A 3 3.14 -30.50 7.84
N TYR A 4 2.69 -29.46 8.53
CA TYR A 4 1.64 -28.58 8.01
C TYR A 4 2.27 -27.63 6.99
N THR A 5 1.80 -27.69 5.74
CA THR A 5 2.18 -26.70 4.72
C THR A 5 1.44 -25.41 5.04
N VAL A 6 2.17 -24.31 5.20
CA VAL A 6 1.54 -22.99 5.37
C VAL A 6 0.84 -22.64 4.05
N PRO A 7 -0.49 -22.43 4.05
CA PRO A 7 -1.19 -22.05 2.84
C PRO A 7 -0.74 -20.65 2.39
N LYS A 8 -0.10 -20.55 1.23
CA LYS A 8 0.37 -19.27 0.65
C LYS A 8 -0.73 -18.48 -0.09
N PHE A 9 -1.99 -18.63 0.30
CA PHE A 9 -3.11 -18.03 -0.44
C PHE A 9 -3.27 -16.52 -0.25
N ILE A 10 -2.51 -15.89 0.66
CA ILE A 10 -2.63 -14.45 0.97
C ILE A 10 -2.07 -13.57 -0.16
N GLU A 11 -1.15 -14.09 -0.98
CA GLU A 11 -0.46 -13.29 -2.00
C GLU A 11 -1.26 -13.13 -3.32
N HIS A 12 -2.34 -13.90 -3.50
CA HIS A 12 -3.14 -13.85 -4.72
C HIS A 12 -4.38 -13.00 -4.53
N LYS A 13 -4.54 -11.96 -5.37
CA LYS A 13 -5.75 -11.14 -5.42
C LYS A 13 -6.98 -12.01 -5.68
N ALA A 14 -8.05 -11.75 -4.95
CA ALA A 14 -9.34 -12.39 -5.16
C ALA A 14 -9.81 -12.19 -6.62
N LYS A 15 -10.12 -13.30 -7.28
CA LYS A 15 -10.79 -13.33 -8.58
C LYS A 15 -12.28 -13.32 -8.30
N ILE A 16 -12.96 -12.24 -8.67
CA ILE A 16 -14.36 -12.00 -8.32
C ILE A 16 -15.29 -12.34 -9.50
N VAL A 17 -14.81 -12.15 -10.73
CA VAL A 17 -15.57 -12.41 -11.96
C VAL A 17 -14.85 -13.51 -12.75
N GLY A 18 -15.16 -14.77 -12.42
CA GLY A 18 -14.53 -15.95 -13.04
C GLY A 18 -13.00 -15.93 -12.89
N PRO A 19 -12.22 -15.88 -14.00
CA PRO A 19 -10.76 -15.81 -13.93
C PRO A 19 -10.22 -14.40 -13.66
N LEU A 20 -11.06 -13.36 -13.69
CA LEU A 20 -10.66 -11.95 -13.60
C LEU A 20 -10.70 -11.41 -12.17
N THR A 21 -9.69 -10.61 -11.83
CA THR A 21 -9.70 -9.77 -10.62
C THR A 21 -10.61 -8.55 -10.82
N PHE A 22 -11.09 -7.96 -9.72
CA PHE A 22 -11.96 -6.77 -9.79
C PHE A 22 -11.37 -5.63 -10.63
N GLY A 23 -10.07 -5.36 -10.46
CA GLY A 23 -9.39 -4.32 -11.25
C GLY A 23 -9.37 -4.64 -12.74
N GLN A 24 -9.09 -5.89 -13.11
CA GLN A 24 -9.07 -6.34 -14.51
C GLN A 24 -10.44 -6.23 -15.17
N PHE A 25 -11.48 -6.62 -14.44
CA PHE A 25 -12.86 -6.46 -14.89
C PHE A 25 -13.18 -4.99 -15.14
N LEU A 26 -12.76 -4.08 -14.26
CA LEU A 26 -13.01 -2.64 -14.42
C LEU A 26 -12.31 -2.06 -15.67
N TYR A 27 -11.10 -2.51 -16.01
CA TYR A 27 -10.40 -2.06 -17.21
C TYR A 27 -11.08 -2.56 -18.51
N ILE A 28 -11.43 -3.85 -18.55
CA ILE A 28 -12.12 -4.44 -19.72
C ILE A 28 -13.53 -3.86 -19.86
N GLY A 29 -14.27 -3.77 -18.75
CA GLY A 29 -15.60 -3.16 -18.71
C GLY A 29 -15.58 -1.70 -19.10
N GLY A 30 -14.60 -0.92 -18.62
CA GLY A 30 -14.39 0.47 -19.03
C GLY A 30 -14.13 0.60 -20.53
N ALA A 31 -13.23 -0.21 -21.09
CA ALA A 31 -12.98 -0.22 -22.53
C ALA A 31 -14.23 -0.61 -23.34
N ALA A 32 -14.99 -1.60 -22.88
CA ALA A 32 -16.23 -2.03 -23.52
C ALA A 32 -17.31 -0.94 -23.49
N VAL A 33 -17.46 -0.22 -22.37
CA VAL A 33 -18.38 0.93 -22.26
C VAL A 33 -17.98 2.05 -23.20
N ILE A 34 -16.69 2.37 -23.30
CA ILE A 34 -16.19 3.37 -24.24
C ILE A 34 -16.49 2.96 -25.69
N CYS A 35 -16.22 1.70 -26.05
CA CYS A 35 -16.56 1.17 -27.37
C CYS A 35 -18.07 1.21 -27.63
N PHE A 36 -18.90 0.91 -26.63
CA PHE A 36 -20.36 1.00 -26.76
C PHE A 36 -20.81 2.43 -27.07
N ILE A 37 -20.27 3.44 -26.39
CA ILE A 37 -20.58 4.84 -26.68
C ILE A 37 -20.10 5.23 -28.10
N LEU A 38 -18.91 4.79 -28.49
CA LEU A 38 -18.37 5.05 -29.84
C LEU A 38 -19.24 4.43 -30.94
N TYR A 39 -19.82 3.25 -30.71
CA TYR A 39 -20.71 2.59 -31.67
C TYR A 39 -21.95 3.44 -31.98
N PHE A 40 -22.50 4.15 -30.99
CA PHE A 40 -23.62 5.05 -31.20
C PHE A 40 -23.23 6.39 -31.84
N THR A 41 -21.97 6.80 -31.73
CA THR A 41 -21.54 8.15 -32.14
C THR A 41 -20.92 8.18 -33.54
N LEU A 42 -20.25 7.09 -33.97
CA LEU A 42 -19.50 7.06 -35.22
C LEU A 42 -20.09 6.12 -36.29
N PRO A 43 -19.84 6.37 -37.58
CA PRO A 43 -20.11 5.40 -38.64
C PRO A 43 -19.31 4.12 -38.43
N PHE A 44 -19.86 2.97 -38.84
CA PHE A 44 -19.32 1.62 -38.57
C PHE A 44 -17.82 1.46 -38.91
N PHE A 45 -17.36 2.08 -40.01
CA PHE A 45 -15.96 2.00 -40.42
C PHE A 45 -15.01 2.70 -39.43
N TYR A 46 -15.33 3.94 -39.03
CA TYR A 46 -14.54 4.67 -38.04
C TYR A 46 -14.64 4.05 -36.65
N PHE A 47 -15.80 3.46 -36.33
CA PHE A 47 -15.99 2.70 -35.11
C PHE A 47 -15.01 1.53 -35.02
N ILE A 48 -14.93 0.65 -36.04
CA ILE A 48 -13.99 -0.49 -36.03
C ILE A 48 -12.55 0.00 -35.87
N MET A 49 -12.17 1.05 -36.60
CA MET A 49 -10.82 1.60 -36.60
C MET A 49 -10.41 2.12 -35.20
N ALA A 50 -11.35 2.74 -34.48
CA ALA A 50 -11.10 3.27 -33.14
C ALA A 50 -11.28 2.22 -32.04
N ALA A 51 -12.25 1.31 -32.17
CA ALA A 51 -12.56 0.30 -31.16
C ALA A 51 -11.44 -0.75 -31.03
N LEU A 52 -10.79 -1.12 -32.13
CA LEU A 52 -9.71 -2.11 -32.13
C LEU A 52 -8.54 -1.71 -31.21
N PRO A 53 -7.91 -0.53 -31.35
CA PRO A 53 -6.84 -0.12 -30.44
C PRO A 53 -7.34 0.09 -29.00
N ILE A 54 -8.56 0.61 -28.79
CA ILE A 54 -9.11 0.80 -27.43
C ILE A 54 -9.26 -0.53 -26.70
N MET A 55 -9.83 -1.55 -27.36
CA MET A 55 -9.96 -2.89 -26.81
C MET A 55 -8.60 -3.54 -26.57
N LEU A 56 -7.66 -3.36 -27.49
CA LEU A 56 -6.29 -3.89 -27.34
C LEU A 56 -5.58 -3.28 -26.13
N VAL A 57 -5.69 -1.97 -25.95
CA VAL A 57 -5.15 -1.27 -24.77
C VAL A 57 -5.85 -1.72 -23.49
N GLY A 58 -7.19 -1.82 -23.49
CA GLY A 58 -7.96 -2.30 -22.35
C GLY A 58 -7.59 -3.72 -21.92
N ALA A 59 -7.46 -4.63 -22.88
CA ALA A 59 -7.00 -5.99 -22.64
C ALA A 59 -5.53 -6.04 -22.17
N GLY A 60 -4.67 -5.23 -22.80
CA GLY A 60 -3.27 -5.06 -22.40
C GLY A 60 -3.14 -4.63 -20.95
N LEU A 61 -3.88 -3.61 -20.51
CA LEU A 61 -3.88 -3.15 -19.12
C LEU A 61 -4.42 -4.19 -18.13
N ALA A 62 -5.40 -5.00 -18.55
CA ALA A 62 -5.98 -6.02 -17.69
C ALA A 62 -5.05 -7.24 -17.52
N PHE A 63 -4.50 -7.78 -18.60
CA PHE A 63 -3.74 -9.03 -18.55
C PHE A 63 -2.23 -8.83 -18.49
N GLY A 64 -1.73 -7.68 -18.93
CA GLY A 64 -0.31 -7.42 -18.97
C GLY A 64 0.28 -7.32 -17.56
N LYS A 65 1.27 -8.18 -17.33
CA LYS A 65 2.10 -8.21 -16.14
C LYS A 65 3.55 -8.16 -16.60
N ILE A 66 4.32 -7.24 -16.04
CA ILE A 66 5.76 -7.17 -16.27
C ILE A 66 6.41 -7.51 -14.93
N GLU A 67 7.25 -8.56 -14.92
CA GLU A 67 8.02 -8.99 -13.74
C GLU A 67 7.17 -9.15 -12.47
N GLY A 68 5.97 -9.74 -12.60
CA GLY A 68 5.07 -9.97 -11.47
C GLY A 68 4.29 -8.74 -10.98
N ARG A 69 4.54 -7.55 -11.53
CA ARG A 69 3.76 -6.33 -11.25
C ARG A 69 2.70 -6.11 -12.32
N SER A 70 1.54 -5.66 -11.90
CA SER A 70 0.43 -5.31 -12.80
C SER A 70 0.79 -4.06 -13.62
N LEU A 71 0.58 -4.11 -14.94
CA LEU A 71 0.82 -2.98 -15.84
C LEU A 71 0.21 -1.64 -15.37
N PRO A 72 -1.01 -1.58 -14.81
CA PRO A 72 -1.58 -0.31 -14.33
C PRO A 72 -0.74 0.35 -13.25
N THR A 73 -0.09 -0.44 -12.39
CA THR A 73 0.82 0.08 -11.36
C THR A 73 2.06 0.68 -12.00
N ILE A 74 2.64 -0.01 -12.97
CA ILE A 74 3.83 0.45 -13.69
C ILE A 74 3.51 1.73 -14.46
N LEU A 75 2.39 1.76 -15.16
CA LEU A 75 1.93 2.92 -15.92
C LEU A 75 1.65 4.12 -15.01
N LYS A 76 1.00 3.89 -13.86
CA LYS A 76 0.82 4.91 -12.82
C LYS A 76 2.19 5.45 -12.39
N ASN A 77 3.10 4.58 -11.97
CA ASN A 77 4.44 4.99 -11.54
C ASN A 77 5.20 5.75 -12.64
N PHE A 78 5.07 5.34 -13.90
CA PHE A 78 5.67 6.01 -15.05
C PHE A 78 5.13 7.44 -15.23
N ILE A 79 3.81 7.61 -15.18
CA ILE A 79 3.16 8.93 -15.28
C ILE A 79 3.60 9.82 -14.10
N PHE A 80 3.51 9.33 -12.87
CA PHE A 80 3.93 10.08 -11.68
C PHE A 80 5.42 10.44 -11.71
N TYR A 81 6.28 9.58 -12.23
CA TYR A 81 7.70 9.84 -12.38
C TYR A 81 7.99 10.87 -13.48
N SER A 82 7.26 10.80 -14.59
CA SER A 82 7.47 11.68 -15.75
C SER A 82 7.02 13.11 -15.47
N PHE A 83 5.83 13.28 -14.86
CA PHE A 83 5.26 14.58 -14.53
C PHE A 83 5.63 15.09 -13.13
N GLY A 84 6.25 14.24 -12.30
CA GLY A 84 6.64 14.61 -10.94
C GLY A 84 7.81 15.59 -10.91
N PRO A 85 7.87 16.50 -9.92
CA PRO A 85 9.02 17.38 -9.75
C PRO A 85 10.26 16.57 -9.42
N LYS A 86 11.30 16.67 -10.27
CA LYS A 86 12.58 15.98 -10.12
C LYS A 86 13.52 16.71 -9.16
N ILE A 87 12.99 17.17 -8.03
CA ILE A 87 13.78 17.90 -7.03
C ILE A 87 14.37 16.88 -6.06
N TYR A 88 15.60 16.47 -6.35
CA TYR A 88 16.38 15.59 -5.47
C TYR A 88 17.07 16.45 -4.39
N LEU A 89 16.31 16.84 -3.37
CA LEU A 89 16.88 17.48 -2.18
C LEU A 89 17.61 16.42 -1.35
N TRP A 90 18.93 16.48 -1.34
CA TRP A 90 19.72 15.68 -0.40
C TRP A 90 19.49 16.20 1.02
N LYS A 91 18.59 15.55 1.75
CA LYS A 91 18.45 15.76 3.20
C LYS A 91 19.44 14.84 3.89
N LYS A 92 20.50 15.41 4.45
CA LYS A 92 21.35 14.72 5.43
C LYS A 92 20.40 14.21 6.52
N LYS A 93 20.34 12.90 6.73
CA LYS A 93 19.54 12.30 7.82
C LYS A 93 20.20 12.66 9.16
N THR A 94 20.07 13.92 9.58
CA THR A 94 20.39 14.36 10.94
C THR A 94 19.16 14.22 11.85
N GLY A 95 18.24 13.33 11.49
CA GLY A 95 17.09 12.93 12.27
C GLY A 95 17.04 11.42 12.31
N MET A 96 16.89 10.91 13.52
CA MET A 96 16.67 9.53 13.96
C MET A 96 16.12 8.58 12.88
N PRO A 97 16.53 7.29 12.83
CA PRO A 97 16.01 6.33 11.88
C PRO A 97 14.47 6.39 11.82
N PRO A 98 13.87 6.26 10.62
CA PRO A 98 12.42 6.28 10.50
C PRO A 98 11.88 5.23 11.45
N LYS A 99 11.22 5.68 12.53
CA LYS A 99 10.48 4.77 13.39
C LYS A 99 9.55 4.03 12.44
N LEU A 100 9.76 2.71 12.36
CA LEU A 100 8.78 1.80 11.79
C LEU A 100 7.45 2.28 12.37
N LYS A 101 6.53 2.73 11.52
CA LYS A 101 5.15 2.84 11.94
C LYS A 101 4.78 1.41 12.27
N GLU A 102 4.88 1.05 13.54
CA GLU A 102 4.01 0.06 14.11
C GLU A 102 2.62 0.59 13.75
N GLU A 103 2.04 -0.04 12.74
CA GLU A 103 0.64 0.03 12.44
C GLU A 103 -0.02 -0.49 13.71
N LYS A 104 -0.27 0.42 14.65
CA LYS A 104 -1.23 0.18 15.72
C LYS A 104 -2.52 -0.09 15.00
N GLU A 105 -2.81 -1.38 14.87
CA GLU A 105 -4.13 -1.89 14.54
C GLU A 105 -5.14 -1.04 15.28
N LYS A 106 -6.05 -0.43 14.53
CA LYS A 106 -7.24 0.18 15.12
C LYS A 106 -7.97 -0.96 15.84
N PRO A 107 -8.14 -0.92 17.17
CA PRO A 107 -8.99 -1.90 17.81
C PRO A 107 -10.43 -1.54 17.46
N LYS A 108 -11.03 -2.32 16.57
CA LYS A 108 -12.49 -2.44 16.49
C LYS A 108 -12.90 -3.54 17.45
N THR A 109 -13.18 -3.19 18.70
CA THR A 109 -14.05 -4.01 19.56
C THR A 109 -14.72 -3.10 20.58
N GLU A 110 -16.05 -3.17 20.59
CA GLU A 110 -16.95 -2.56 21.56
C GLU A 110 -16.79 -3.22 22.94
N GLU A 111 -17.10 -2.45 23.98
CA GLU A 111 -17.49 -2.86 25.35
C GLU A 111 -16.77 -4.04 26.04
N SER A 112 -15.96 -3.74 27.05
CA SER A 112 -16.25 -4.11 28.45
C SER A 112 -15.08 -3.76 29.39
N GLU A 113 -15.47 -3.33 30.59
CA GLU A 113 -14.77 -3.41 31.87
C GLU A 113 -13.68 -2.40 32.27
N LYS A 114 -14.10 -1.61 33.27
CA LYS A 114 -13.33 -0.82 34.21
C LYS A 114 -12.43 -1.73 35.05
N THR A 115 -11.19 -1.33 35.29
CA THR A 115 -10.52 -1.33 36.63
C THR A 115 -9.08 -0.78 36.53
N PRO A 116 -8.52 -0.28 37.64
CA PRO A 116 -7.73 0.96 37.64
C PRO A 116 -6.23 0.78 37.50
N VAL A 117 -5.62 1.81 36.91
CA VAL A 117 -4.19 2.14 36.93
C VAL A 117 -3.54 1.97 38.31
N PRO A 118 -2.43 1.21 38.43
CA PRO A 118 -1.48 1.41 39.49
C PRO A 118 -0.45 2.47 39.08
N THR A 119 -0.55 3.64 39.72
CA THR A 119 0.52 4.64 39.81
C THR A 119 1.74 4.01 40.45
N ALA A 120 2.73 3.64 39.63
CA ALA A 120 4.08 3.30 40.08
C ALA A 120 5.07 4.27 39.42
N VAL A 121 5.04 5.53 39.87
CA VAL A 121 6.16 6.46 39.67
C VAL A 121 7.30 5.95 40.57
N GLY A 122 8.02 4.95 40.06
CA GLY A 122 9.28 4.50 40.64
C GLY A 122 10.27 5.66 40.57
N LYS A 123 10.68 6.17 41.72
CA LYS A 123 11.60 7.30 41.86
C LYS A 123 12.83 7.09 40.97
N SER A 124 13.08 8.04 40.07
CA SER A 124 14.18 8.03 39.10
C SER A 124 15.54 7.95 39.81
N LYS A 125 16.15 6.77 39.80
CA LYS A 125 17.50 6.49 40.34
C LYS A 125 18.63 7.08 39.50
N LEU A 126 18.32 7.70 38.37
CA LEU A 126 19.30 8.29 37.47
C LEU A 126 19.89 9.59 38.02
N LYS A 127 19.08 10.36 38.76
CA LYS A 127 19.53 11.62 39.37
C LYS A 127 20.48 11.38 40.55
N ASP A 128 20.24 10.32 41.32
CA ASP A 128 21.13 9.90 42.41
C ASP A 128 22.51 9.45 41.87
N LEU A 129 22.53 8.78 40.71
CA LEU A 129 23.76 8.31 40.07
C LEU A 129 24.60 9.43 39.47
N SER A 130 23.98 10.46 38.86
CA SER A 130 24.74 11.61 38.34
C SER A 130 25.45 12.36 39.45
N THR A 131 24.76 12.60 40.57
CA THR A 131 25.34 13.31 41.72
C THR A 131 26.46 12.51 42.40
N TYR A 132 26.36 11.17 42.41
CA TYR A 132 27.43 10.31 42.92
C TYR A 132 28.71 10.39 42.07
N VAL A 133 28.58 10.38 40.74
CA VAL A 133 29.73 10.51 39.84
C VAL A 133 30.40 11.87 39.99
N GLU A 134 29.63 12.94 40.17
CA GLU A 134 30.16 14.29 40.35
C GLU A 134 30.81 14.50 41.72
N THR A 135 30.24 13.95 42.78
CA THR A 135 30.68 14.25 44.16
C THR A 135 31.66 13.21 44.71
N GLY A 136 31.79 12.04 44.06
CA GLY A 136 32.73 10.98 44.45
C GLY A 136 32.49 10.36 45.83
N ASN A 137 31.39 10.70 46.51
CA ASN A 137 31.03 10.20 47.83
C ASN A 137 29.57 9.73 47.89
N LYS A 138 29.34 8.63 48.60
CA LYS A 138 28.02 7.96 48.64
C LYS A 138 27.13 8.65 49.67
N ILE A 139 26.12 9.38 49.21
CA ILE A 139 25.09 9.93 50.10
C ILE A 139 24.19 8.76 50.53
N LYS A 140 24.05 8.56 51.85
CA LYS A 140 23.29 7.47 52.47
C LYS A 140 21.81 7.81 52.57
#